data_AF-A0A2N7Y2A7-F1
#
_entry.id   AF-A0A2N7Y2A7-F1
#
_cell.length_a   1.000
_cell.length_b   1.000
_cell.length_c   1.000
_cell.angle_alpha   90.00
_cell.angle_beta   90.00
_cell.angle_gamma   90.00
#
_symmetry.space_group_name_H-M   'P 1'
#
loop_
_entity.id
_entity.type
_entity.pdbx_description
1 polymer ?
#
loop_
_entity_poly.entity_id
_entity_poly.type
_entity_poly.pdbx_seq_one_letter_code
_entity_poly.pdbx_strand_id
1 'polypeptide(L)' 'SQVPKGVKIIMDVKTPGSKMANPKSAKNLAHLKPGDEIKFVLTDERDYIFAKDFIATHALAGRFELLFSPVMPSHD' A
#
# COMPACT_ATOMS: atom_id res chain seq x y z
N SER A 1 16.77 -2.30 -3.43
CA SER A 1 17.02 -3.77 -3.49
C SER A 1 17.23 -4.16 -4.95
N GLN A 2 17.87 -5.28 -5.22
CA GLN A 2 17.92 -5.83 -6.59
C GLN A 2 16.70 -6.73 -6.80
N VAL A 3 15.66 -6.18 -7.41
CA VAL A 3 14.48 -6.95 -7.84
C VAL A 3 14.72 -7.37 -9.30
N PRO A 4 14.51 -8.65 -9.67
CA PRO A 4 14.69 -9.11 -11.05
C PRO A 4 13.84 -8.31 -12.04
N LYS A 5 14.33 -8.14 -13.27
CA LYS A 5 13.54 -7.52 -14.34
C LYS A 5 12.37 -8.44 -14.71
N GLY A 6 11.22 -7.85 -15.05
CA GLY A 6 10.04 -8.57 -15.53
C GLY A 6 9.07 -9.07 -14.46
N VAL A 7 9.39 -8.92 -13.17
CA VAL A 7 8.42 -9.24 -12.10
C VAL A 7 7.47 -8.06 -11.85
N LYS A 8 6.23 -8.37 -11.45
CA LYS A 8 5.27 -7.39 -10.95
C LYS A 8 5.50 -7.19 -9.45
N ILE A 9 5.57 -5.95 -9.01
CA ILE A 9 5.66 -5.59 -7.59
C ILE A 9 4.25 -5.28 -7.08
N ILE A 10 3.92 -5.83 -5.92
CA ILE A 10 2.76 -5.42 -5.13
C ILE A 10 3.32 -4.79 -3.85
N MET A 11 3.23 -3.46 -3.75
CA MET A 11 3.77 -2.74 -2.60
C MET A 11 2.70 -2.61 -1.52
N ASP A 12 2.98 -3.18 -0.35
CA ASP A 12 2.10 -3.06 0.81
C ASP A 12 2.36 -1.74 1.56
N VAL A 13 1.36 -0.86 1.59
CA VAL A 13 1.38 0.38 2.39
C VAL A 13 0.85 0.07 3.77
N LYS A 14 1.72 0.19 4.77
CA LYS A 14 1.38 -0.05 6.17
C LYS A 14 0.49 1.08 6.71
N THR A 15 -0.77 0.74 6.94
CA THR A 15 -1.77 1.60 7.58
C THR A 15 -1.51 1.72 9.09
N PRO A 16 -2.11 2.70 9.79
CA PRO A 16 -1.98 2.86 11.23
C PRO A 16 -2.31 1.60 12.04
N GLY A 17 -3.37 0.88 11.68
CA GLY A 17 -3.84 -0.34 12.33
C GLY A 17 -2.82 -1.48 12.31
N SER A 18 -1.89 -1.48 11.35
CA SER A 18 -0.82 -2.48 11.26
C SER A 18 0.19 -2.46 12.42
N LYS A 19 0.25 -1.38 13.22
CA LYS A 19 1.31 -1.09 14.21
C LYS A 19 2.74 -1.07 13.66
N MET A 20 2.88 -1.16 12.34
CA MET A 20 4.14 -1.17 11.57
C MET A 20 4.20 0.03 10.61
N ALA A 21 3.36 1.04 10.83
CA ALA A 21 3.33 2.25 10.03
C ALA A 21 4.72 2.92 10.06
N ASN A 22 5.31 3.09 8.88
CA ASN A 22 6.61 3.72 8.72
C ASN A 22 6.46 4.96 7.82
N PRO A 23 6.75 6.18 8.34
CA PRO A 23 6.67 7.42 7.57
C PRO A 23 7.54 7.42 6.29
N LYS A 24 8.59 6.59 6.24
CA LYS A 24 9.48 6.50 5.08
C LYS A 24 8.95 5.59 3.97
N SER A 25 7.85 4.87 4.18
CA SER A 25 7.28 3.93 3.19
C SER A 25 6.92 4.59 1.86
N ALA A 26 6.49 5.86 1.89
CA ALA A 26 6.20 6.65 0.69
C ALA A 26 7.40 6.77 -0.28
N LYS A 27 8.65 6.71 0.24
CA LYS A 27 9.84 6.75 -0.62
C LYS A 27 9.91 5.57 -1.59
N ASN A 28 9.30 4.44 -1.24
CA ASN A 28 9.29 3.25 -2.07
C ASN A 28 8.41 3.40 -3.32
N LEU A 29 7.49 4.38 -3.35
CA LEU A 29 6.69 4.68 -4.54
C LEU A 29 7.56 5.01 -5.76
N ALA A 30 8.74 5.60 -5.54
CA ALA A 30 9.69 5.92 -6.60
C ALA A 30 10.30 4.69 -7.29
N HIS A 31 10.12 3.50 -6.73
CA HIS A 31 10.61 2.24 -7.29
C HIS A 31 9.56 1.48 -8.12
N LEU A 32 8.30 1.94 -8.12
CA LEU A 32 7.21 1.29 -8.84
C LEU A 32 7.20 1.74 -10.31
N LYS A 33 6.93 0.78 -11.19
CA LYS A 33 6.75 1.01 -12.65
C LYS A 33 5.28 0.82 -13.03
N PRO A 34 4.86 1.29 -14.22
CA PRO A 34 3.53 0.98 -14.74
C PRO A 34 3.24 -0.52 -14.71
N GLY A 35 2.05 -0.89 -14.24
CA GLY A 35 1.63 -2.27 -14.05
C GLY A 35 1.96 -2.88 -12.69
N ASP A 36 2.80 -2.23 -11.86
CA ASP A 36 2.89 -2.59 -10.44
C ASP A 36 1.64 -2.12 -9.67
N GLU A 37 1.45 -2.67 -8.47
CA GLU A 37 0.22 -2.50 -7.68
C GLU A 37 0.55 -1.98 -6.28
N ILE A 38 -0.43 -1.30 -5.68
CA ILE A 38 -0.31 -0.80 -4.30
C ILE A 38 -1.44 -1.41 -3.50
N LYS A 39 -1.10 -2.05 -2.38
CA LYS A 39 -2.04 -2.74 -1.49
C LYS A 39 -2.13 -2.06 -0.13
N PHE A 40 -3.36 -1.97 0.37
CA PHE A 40 -3.70 -1.53 1.72
C PHE A 40 -4.45 -2.66 2.42
N VAL A 41 -3.94 -3.12 3.56
CA VAL A 41 -4.66 -4.03 4.47
C VAL A 41 -5.34 -3.17 5.54
N LEU A 42 -6.65 -3.29 5.67
CA LEU A 42 -7.48 -2.42 6.53
C LEU A 42 -7.94 -3.18 7.77
N THR A 43 -7.68 -2.62 8.96
CA THR A 43 -8.22 -3.15 10.21
C THR A 43 -9.54 -2.51 10.62
N ASP A 44 -9.76 -1.25 10.25
CA ASP A 44 -10.92 -0.45 10.63
C ASP A 44 -11.16 0.73 9.66
N GLU A 45 -12.10 1.61 9.99
CA GLU A 45 -12.40 2.83 9.22
C GLU A 45 -11.22 3.81 9.17
N ARG A 46 -10.42 3.89 10.25
CA ARG A 46 -9.27 4.80 10.30
C ARG A 46 -8.23 4.42 9.26
N ASP A 47 -8.02 3.14 9.04
CA ASP A 47 -7.15 2.63 7.98
C ASP A 47 -7.68 2.98 6.58
N TYR A 48 -8.99 2.91 6.37
CA TYR A 48 -9.59 3.30 5.09
C TYR A 48 -9.40 4.79 4.79
N ILE A 49 -9.64 5.65 5.78
CA ILE A 49 -9.43 7.11 5.66
C ILE A 49 -7.96 7.39 5.35
N PHE A 50 -7.05 6.78 6.10
CA PHE A 50 -5.61 6.90 5.83
C PHE A 50 -5.26 6.49 4.40
N ALA A 51 -5.79 5.36 3.91
CA ALA A 51 -5.51 4.89 2.57
C ALA A 51 -5.99 5.88 1.49
N LYS A 52 -7.19 6.46 1.66
CA LYS A 52 -7.70 7.51 0.76
C LYS A 52 -6.80 8.74 0.75
N ASP A 53 -6.40 9.22 1.93
CA ASP A 53 -5.53 10.39 2.05
C ASP A 53 -4.16 10.13 1.44
N PHE A 54 -3.61 8.93 1.63
CA PHE A 54 -2.34 8.51 1.03
C PHE A 54 -2.43 8.48 -0.50
N ILE A 55 -3.51 7.92 -1.05
CA ILE A 55 -3.77 7.88 -2.50
C ILE A 55 -3.85 9.29 -3.09
N ALA A 56 -4.58 10.19 -2.45
CA ALA A 56 -4.73 11.57 -2.91
C ALA A 56 -3.40 12.35 -2.81
N THR A 57 -2.74 12.27 -1.66
CA THR A 57 -1.48 12.98 -1.39
C THR A 57 -0.37 12.63 -2.39
N HIS A 58 -0.32 11.38 -2.84
CA HIS A 58 0.71 10.89 -3.77
C HIS A 58 0.21 10.75 -5.21
N ALA A 59 -1.02 11.21 -5.49
CA ALA A 59 -1.67 11.15 -6.80
C ALA A 59 -1.60 9.75 -7.44
N LEU A 60 -1.99 8.71 -6.70
CA LEU A 60 -1.83 7.30 -7.13
C LEU A 60 -2.96 6.81 -8.04
N ALA A 61 -4.15 7.41 -7.92
CA ALA A 61 -5.31 7.05 -8.71
C ALA A 61 -5.05 7.24 -10.22
N GLY A 62 -5.38 6.23 -11.01
CA GLY A 62 -5.16 6.22 -12.46
C GLY A 62 -3.71 5.91 -12.89
N ARG A 63 -2.75 5.83 -11.96
CA ARG A 63 -1.36 5.45 -12.24
C ARG A 63 -1.04 4.00 -11.87
N PHE A 64 -1.67 3.52 -10.80
CA PHE A 64 -1.48 2.17 -10.28
C PHE A 64 -2.84 1.52 -10.03
N GLU A 65 -2.84 0.19 -10.05
CA GLU A 65 -3.95 -0.59 -9.49
C GLU A 65 -3.87 -0.52 -7.96
N LEU A 66 -5.01 -0.19 -7.34
CA LEU A 66 -5.13 0.08 -5.90
C LEU A 66 -5.96 -1.02 -5.26
N LEU A 67 -5.33 -1.83 -4.44
CA LEU A 67 -5.94 -2.97 -3.78
C LEU A 67 -6.28 -2.66 -2.33
N PHE A 68 -7.51 -2.95 -1.94
CA PHE A 68 -7.96 -2.91 -0.54
C PHE A 68 -8.29 -4.32 -0.09
N SER A 69 -7.78 -4.73 1.07
CA SER A 69 -8.08 -6.03 1.65
C SER A 69 -8.42 -5.89 3.13
N PRO A 70 -9.44 -6.61 3.63
CA PRO A 70 -9.68 -6.67 5.07
C PRO A 70 -8.52 -7.42 5.75
N VAL A 71 -8.24 -7.07 7.00
CA VAL A 71 -7.41 -7.90 7.87
C VAL A 71 -8.12 -9.24 8.12
N MET A 72 -7.36 -10.33 8.18
CA MET A 72 -7.87 -11.61 8.65
C MET A 72 -7.91 -11.56 10.19
N PRO A 73 -9.01 -12.00 10.83
CA PRO A 73 -8.99 -12.23 12.27
C PRO A 73 -7.86 -13.21 12.60
N SER A 74 -7.06 -12.91 13.63
CA SER A 74 -6.21 -13.94 14.20
C SER A 74 -7.12 -15.01 14.80
N HIS A 75 -7.02 -16.25 14.33
CA HIS A 75 -7.56 -17.38 15.08
C HIS A 75 -6.68 -17.56 16.32
N ASP A 76 -7.29 -17.49 17.50
CA ASP A 76 -6.70 -18.00 18.74
C ASP A 76 -6.61 -19.54 18.69
#